data_AF-A0A2V8R8L2-F1
#
_entry.id   AF-A0A2V8R8L2-F1
#
_cell.length_a   1.000
_cell.length_b   1.000
_cell.length_c   1.000
_cell.angle_alpha   90.00
_cell.angle_beta   90.00
_cell.angle_gamma   90.00
#
_symmetry.space_group_name_H-M   'P 1'
#
loop_
_entity.id
_entity.type
_entity.pdbx_description
1 polymer ?
#
loop_
_entity_poly.entity_id
_entity_poly.type
_entity_poly.pdbx_seq_one_letter_code
_entity_poly.pdbx_strand_id
1 'polypeptide(L)'
;MRQIFTLQLLFSTIRLSTPLVLAALGGLYSERSGVINIALEGLLLSGAFTAASVTYYAGSSAAPWLPAGYTQYSPWVGLAAAILAGALVAYIIALACIRFKADQVVTGTGINILFIGLPAVLSGALFLSSGSTPQIPRENLLPALYRFLPFMPPWRIFTD
;
A
#
# COMPACT_ATOMS: atom_id res chain seq x y z
N MET A 1 -16.55 21.97 21.46
CA MET A 1 -16.07 22.58 20.20
C MET A 1 -14.60 23.02 20.21
N ARG A 2 -13.96 23.34 21.35
CA ARG A 2 -12.51 23.70 21.40
C ARG A 2 -11.51 22.54 21.18
N GLN A 3 -11.98 21.30 21.11
CA GLN A 3 -11.14 20.10 20.94
C GLN A 3 -10.90 19.70 19.46
N ILE A 4 -11.51 20.43 18.52
CA ILE A 4 -11.47 20.08 17.09
C ILE A 4 -10.07 20.36 16.50
N PHE A 5 -9.37 21.39 16.97
CA PHE A 5 -8.00 21.72 16.54
C PHE A 5 -6.96 21.21 17.55
N THR A 6 -6.86 19.89 17.67
CA THR A 6 -5.86 19.24 18.52
C THR A 6 -4.61 18.89 17.70
N LEU A 7 -3.41 18.99 18.28
CA LEU A 7 -2.15 18.60 17.63
C LEU A 7 -2.17 17.17 17.07
N GLN A 8 -2.90 16.26 17.71
CA GLN A 8 -3.12 14.89 17.23
C GLN A 8 -3.85 14.82 15.89
N LEU A 9 -4.81 15.72 15.65
CA LEU A 9 -5.50 15.80 14.36
C LEU A 9 -4.51 16.19 13.28
N LEU A 10 -3.68 17.22 13.54
CA LEU A 10 -2.65 17.68 12.61
C LEU A 10 -1.68 16.54 12.22
N PHE A 11 -1.18 15.78 13.21
CA PHE A 11 -0.30 14.64 12.95
C PHE A 11 -0.99 13.53 12.17
N SER A 12 -2.27 13.25 12.46
CA SER A 12 -3.05 12.25 11.73
C SER A 12 -3.29 12.66 10.28
N THR A 13 -3.59 13.95 10.04
CA THR A 13 -3.75 14.51 8.70
C THR A 13 -2.47 14.32 7.89
N ILE A 14 -1.30 14.70 8.43
CA ILE A 14 -0.02 14.54 7.73
C ILE A 14 0.27 13.06 7.43
N ARG A 15 0.01 12.16 8.39
CA ARG A 15 0.26 10.72 8.21
C ARG A 15 -0.60 10.12 7.11
N LEU A 16 -1.88 10.48 7.05
CA LEU A 16 -2.83 9.97 6.05
C LEU A 16 -2.69 10.66 4.69
N SER A 17 -2.30 11.94 4.66
CA SER A 17 -2.11 12.67 3.41
C SER A 17 -0.84 12.24 2.67
N THR A 18 0.19 11.79 3.40
CA THR A 18 1.48 11.37 2.80
C THR A 18 1.31 10.34 1.66
N PRO A 19 0.67 9.17 1.87
CA PRO A 19 0.46 8.20 0.79
C PRO A 19 -0.44 8.75 -0.33
N LEU A 20 -1.43 9.59 0.00
CA LEU A 20 -2.33 10.20 -0.99
C LEU A 20 -1.58 11.19 -1.91
N VAL A 21 -0.67 11.99 -1.36
CA VAL A 21 0.18 12.91 -2.14
C VAL A 21 1.11 12.11 -3.05
N LEU A 22 1.72 11.04 -2.55
CA LEU A 22 2.57 10.16 -3.38
C LEU A 22 1.78 9.52 -4.52
N ALA A 23 0.55 9.06 -4.26
CA ALA A 23 -0.34 8.53 -5.29
C ALA A 23 -0.75 9.61 -6.31
N ALA A 24 -1.09 10.81 -5.84
CA ALA A 24 -1.46 11.94 -6.69
C ALA A 24 -0.32 12.36 -7.62
N LEU A 25 0.94 12.35 -7.13
CA LEU A 25 2.12 12.59 -7.97
C LEU A 25 2.22 11.54 -9.09
N GLY A 26 1.99 10.25 -8.78
CA GLY A 26 1.92 9.19 -9.78
C GLY A 26 0.81 9.41 -10.81
N GLY A 27 -0.38 9.82 -10.36
CA GLY A 27 -1.50 10.20 -11.24
C GLY A 27 -1.16 11.37 -12.16
N LEU A 28 -0.48 12.39 -11.63
CA LEU A 28 0.00 13.55 -12.39
C LEU A 28 0.93 13.12 -13.53
N TYR A 29 1.84 12.19 -13.30
CA TYR A 29 2.70 11.62 -14.36
C TYR A 29 1.90 10.86 -15.42
N SER A 30 0.82 10.16 -15.03
CA SER A 30 -0.07 9.48 -15.97
C SER A 30 -0.83 10.47 -16.85
N GLU A 31 -1.35 11.56 -16.30
CA GLU A 31 -2.02 12.59 -17.09
C GLU A 31 -1.08 13.24 -18.11
N ARG A 32 0.19 13.42 -17.73
CA ARG A 32 1.22 13.94 -18.64
C ARG A 32 1.50 13.02 -19.83
N SER A 33 1.24 11.72 -19.72
CA SER A 33 1.33 10.77 -20.84
C SER A 33 0.04 10.65 -21.66
N GLY A 34 -1.00 11.41 -21.31
CA GLY A 34 -2.30 11.41 -22.00
C GLY A 34 -3.27 10.34 -21.53
N VAL A 35 -3.00 9.69 -20.38
CA VAL A 35 -3.88 8.67 -19.79
C VAL A 35 -4.30 9.12 -18.39
N ILE A 36 -5.57 9.46 -18.22
CA ILE A 36 -6.12 9.86 -16.93
C ILE A 36 -6.26 8.60 -16.07
N ASN A 37 -5.62 8.59 -14.91
CA ASN A 37 -5.67 7.44 -14.00
C ASN A 37 -6.67 7.68 -12.86
N ILE A 38 -7.90 7.20 -13.05
CA ILE A 38 -8.96 7.24 -12.02
C ILE A 38 -8.83 6.08 -11.01
N ALA A 39 -8.00 5.08 -11.29
CA ALA A 39 -7.88 3.85 -10.50
C ALA A 39 -6.93 3.95 -9.29
N LEU A 40 -6.61 5.17 -8.83
CA LEU A 40 -5.57 5.39 -7.81
C LEU A 40 -5.90 4.72 -6.47
N GLU A 41 -7.17 4.68 -6.07
CA GLU A 41 -7.60 4.02 -4.83
C GLU A 41 -7.39 2.51 -4.91
N GLY A 42 -7.76 1.88 -6.02
CA GLY A 42 -7.57 0.45 -6.23
C GLY A 42 -6.09 0.08 -6.32
N LEU A 43 -5.26 0.94 -6.92
CA LEU A 43 -3.81 0.78 -6.94
C LEU A 43 -3.21 0.84 -5.53
N LEU A 44 -3.65 1.80 -4.70
CA LEU A 44 -3.23 1.91 -3.31
C LEU A 44 -3.66 0.68 -2.49
N LEU A 45 -4.90 0.23 -2.63
CA LEU A 45 -5.43 -0.94 -1.91
C LEU A 45 -4.71 -2.23 -2.34
N SER A 46 -4.45 -2.41 -3.63
CA SER A 46 -3.70 -3.55 -4.14
C SER A 46 -2.29 -3.60 -3.55
N GLY A 47 -1.55 -2.48 -3.61
CA GLY A 47 -0.21 -2.37 -3.07
C GLY A 47 -0.18 -2.59 -1.55
N ALA A 48 -1.10 -1.96 -0.81
CA ALA A 48 -1.17 -2.08 0.65
C ALA A 48 -1.45 -3.51 1.10
N PHE A 49 -2.44 -4.18 0.47
CA PHE A 49 -2.78 -5.56 0.79
C PHE A 49 -1.65 -6.53 0.44
N THR A 50 -1.04 -6.39 -0.74
CA THR A 50 0.08 -7.23 -1.15
C THR A 50 1.30 -7.01 -0.25
N ALA A 51 1.65 -5.76 0.08
CA ALA A 51 2.75 -5.46 1.00
C ALA A 51 2.55 -6.15 2.35
N ALA A 52 1.37 -5.98 2.95
CA ALA A 52 1.06 -6.56 4.26
C ALA A 52 1.08 -8.08 4.24
N SER A 53 0.44 -8.69 3.23
CA SER A 53 0.35 -10.14 3.11
C SER A 53 1.71 -10.79 2.87
N VAL A 54 2.51 -10.23 1.95
CA VAL A 54 3.84 -10.75 1.64
C VAL A 54 4.81 -10.55 2.80
N THR A 55 4.78 -9.40 3.46
CA THR A 55 5.62 -9.15 4.65
C THR A 55 5.29 -10.14 5.76
N TYR A 56 4.00 -10.40 5.99
CA TYR A 56 3.55 -11.37 6.99
C TYR A 56 4.10 -12.78 6.71
N TYR A 57 3.90 -13.32 5.51
CA TYR A 57 4.39 -14.66 5.16
C TYR A 57 5.92 -14.75 5.07
N ALA A 58 6.59 -13.69 4.60
CA ALA A 58 8.05 -13.62 4.55
C ALA A 58 8.67 -13.56 5.96
N GLY A 59 8.00 -12.93 6.93
CA GLY A 59 8.44 -12.87 8.32
C GLY A 59 8.18 -14.15 9.12
N SER A 60 7.13 -14.91 8.79
CA SER A 60 6.64 -16.05 9.58
C SER A 60 7.31 -17.40 9.26
N SER A 61 8.46 -17.44 8.58
CA SER A 61 9.12 -18.66 8.07
C SER A 61 8.35 -19.45 6.98
N ALA A 62 7.33 -18.85 6.37
CA ALA A 62 6.47 -19.49 5.37
C ALA A 62 6.86 -19.19 3.90
N ALA A 63 7.96 -18.47 3.67
CA ALA A 63 8.52 -18.28 2.33
C ALA A 63 9.62 -19.34 2.08
N PRO A 64 9.28 -20.52 1.49
CA PRO A 64 10.26 -21.60 1.26
C PRO A 64 11.42 -21.18 0.33
N TRP A 65 11.30 -20.05 -0.36
CA TRP A 65 12.34 -19.48 -1.23
C TRP A 65 13.29 -18.49 -0.54
N LEU A 66 13.02 -18.04 0.70
CA LEU A 66 13.97 -17.21 1.46
C LEU A 66 14.79 -18.05 2.44
N PRO A 67 16.12 -17.88 2.51
CA PRO A 67 16.95 -18.58 3.50
C PRO A 67 16.50 -18.22 4.92
N ALA A 68 16.48 -19.22 5.82
CA ALA A 68 16.19 -19.01 7.24
C ALA A 68 17.19 -17.99 7.84
N GLY A 69 16.69 -16.88 8.40
CA GLY A 69 17.50 -15.78 8.94
C GLY A 69 17.30 -14.41 8.28
N TYR A 70 16.53 -14.33 7.17
CA TYR A 70 16.25 -13.08 6.45
C TYR A 70 14.98 -12.33 6.92
N THR A 71 14.49 -12.62 8.12
CA THR A 71 13.29 -11.99 8.72
C THR A 71 13.35 -10.45 8.69
N GLN A 72 14.54 -9.89 8.94
CA GLN A 72 14.86 -8.45 8.84
C GLN A 72 14.65 -7.82 7.44
N TYR A 73 14.62 -8.62 6.37
CA TYR A 73 14.40 -8.16 4.99
C TYR A 73 12.95 -8.33 4.52
N SER A 74 12.09 -8.97 5.33
CA SER A 74 10.66 -9.16 5.03
C SER A 74 9.92 -7.87 4.60
N PRO A 75 10.12 -6.68 5.21
CA PRO A 75 9.41 -5.48 4.76
C PRO A 75 9.86 -4.99 3.38
N TRP A 76 11.12 -5.22 3.01
CA TRP A 76 11.64 -4.83 1.68
C TRP A 76 11.10 -5.76 0.59
N VAL A 77 10.96 -7.05 0.89
CA VAL A 77 10.30 -8.00 -0.01
C VAL A 77 8.83 -7.64 -0.20
N GLY A 78 8.13 -7.27 0.88
CA GLY A 78 6.76 -6.76 0.82
C GLY A 78 6.64 -5.50 -0.04
N LEU A 79 7.57 -4.55 0.10
CA LEU A 79 7.63 -3.34 -0.72
C LEU A 79 7.81 -3.68 -2.22
N ALA A 80 8.77 -4.56 -2.54
CA ALA A 80 9.01 -4.99 -3.92
C ALA A 80 7.77 -5.69 -4.52
N ALA A 81 7.12 -6.56 -3.75
CA ALA A 81 5.90 -7.23 -4.17
C ALA A 81 4.74 -6.24 -4.40
N ALA A 82 4.62 -5.21 -3.56
CA ALA A 82 3.60 -4.17 -3.73
C ALA A 82 3.83 -3.32 -4.98
N ILE A 83 5.08 -2.98 -5.29
CA ILE A 83 5.44 -2.29 -6.56
C ILE A 83 5.03 -3.14 -7.75
N LEU A 84 5.35 -4.45 -7.72
CA LEU A 84 4.98 -5.38 -8.80
C LEU A 84 3.46 -5.53 -8.92
N ALA A 85 2.73 -5.67 -7.82
CA ALA A 85 1.28 -5.76 -7.84
C ALA A 85 0.63 -4.48 -8.41
N GLY A 86 1.06 -3.31 -7.95
CA GLY A 86 0.59 -2.03 -8.49
C GLY A 86 0.89 -1.87 -9.99
N ALA A 87 2.10 -2.26 -10.42
CA ALA A 87 2.48 -2.25 -11.83
C ALA A 87 1.64 -3.22 -12.67
N LEU A 88 1.32 -4.41 -12.17
CA LEU A 88 0.45 -5.37 -12.85
C LEU A 88 -0.98 -4.85 -12.99
N VAL A 89 -1.55 -4.25 -11.94
CA VAL A 89 -2.89 -3.64 -11.99
C VAL A 89 -2.89 -2.46 -12.97
N ALA A 90 -1.87 -1.59 -12.93
CA ALA A 90 -1.71 -0.50 -13.88
C ALA A 90 -1.56 -1.02 -15.32
N TYR A 91 -0.85 -2.13 -15.52
CA TYR A 91 -0.72 -2.78 -16.83
C TYR A 91 -2.05 -3.30 -17.35
N ILE A 92 -2.91 -3.88 -16.50
CA ILE A 92 -4.26 -4.31 -16.88
C ILE A 92 -5.10 -3.12 -17.34
N ILE A 93 -5.06 -2.00 -16.61
CA ILE A 93 -5.77 -0.76 -16.99
C ILE A 93 -5.23 -0.23 -18.31
N ALA A 94 -3.91 -0.18 -18.47
CA ALA A 94 -3.27 0.27 -19.69
C ALA A 94 -3.67 -0.60 -20.89
N LEU A 95 -3.71 -1.92 -20.71
CA LEU A 95 -4.17 -2.85 -21.75
C LEU A 95 -5.63 -2.58 -22.13
N ALA A 96 -6.52 -2.43 -21.15
CA ALA A 96 -7.93 -2.09 -21.38
C ALA A 96 -8.11 -0.77 -22.14
N CYS A 97 -7.42 0.29 -21.73
CA CYS A 97 -7.59 1.62 -22.29
C CYS A 97 -6.87 1.78 -23.64
N ILE A 98 -5.65 1.24 -23.78
CA ILE A 98 -4.82 1.43 -24.98
C ILE A 98 -5.18 0.41 -26.06
N ARG A 99 -5.25 -0.89 -25.71
CA ARG A 99 -5.46 -1.96 -26.71
C ARG A 99 -6.92 -2.14 -27.07
N PHE A 100 -7.80 -2.07 -26.08
CA PHE A 100 -9.24 -2.30 -26.26
C PHE A 100 -10.07 -1.00 -26.37
N LYS A 101 -9.42 0.17 -26.24
CA LYS A 101 -10.08 1.49 -26.33
C LYS A 101 -11.25 1.63 -25.36
N ALA A 102 -11.16 0.99 -24.20
CA ALA A 102 -12.15 1.17 -23.14
C ALA A 102 -12.07 2.58 -22.56
N ASP A 103 -13.20 3.07 -22.05
CA ASP A 103 -13.26 4.35 -21.35
C ASP A 103 -12.42 4.30 -20.06
N GLN A 104 -11.53 5.28 -19.89
CA GLN A 104 -10.59 5.33 -18.77
C GLN A 104 -11.28 5.54 -17.42
N VAL A 105 -12.39 6.28 -17.41
CA VAL A 105 -13.20 6.54 -16.20
C VAL A 105 -13.95 5.27 -15.80
N VAL A 106 -14.61 4.61 -16.75
CA VAL A 106 -15.34 3.35 -16.47
C VAL A 106 -14.40 2.24 -16.04
N THR A 107 -13.28 2.07 -16.74
CA THR A 107 -12.28 1.05 -16.40
C THR A 107 -11.65 1.34 -15.03
N GLY A 108 -11.28 2.60 -14.78
CA GLY A 108 -10.64 2.98 -13.52
C GLY A 108 -11.56 2.86 -12.31
N THR A 109 -12.82 3.29 -12.44
CA THR A 109 -13.84 3.10 -11.39
C THR A 109 -14.11 1.62 -11.13
N GLY A 110 -14.17 0.79 -12.18
CA GLY A 110 -14.29 -0.66 -12.06
C GLY A 110 -13.15 -1.28 -11.24
N ILE A 111 -11.90 -0.84 -11.47
CA ILE A 111 -10.75 -1.30 -10.68
C ILE A 111 -10.82 -0.84 -9.23
N ASN A 112 -11.25 0.40 -8.95
CA ASN A 112 -11.46 0.85 -7.57
C ASN A 112 -12.49 -0.04 -6.85
N ILE A 113 -13.64 -0.30 -7.48
CA ILE A 113 -14.69 -1.16 -6.92
C ILE A 113 -14.17 -2.58 -6.69
N LEU A 114 -13.42 -3.14 -7.65
CA LEU A 114 -12.81 -4.45 -7.52
C LEU A 114 -11.92 -4.52 -6.27
N PHE A 115 -11.02 -3.55 -6.09
CA PHE A 115 -10.08 -3.53 -4.98
C PHE A 115 -10.65 -3.05 -3.64
N ILE A 116 -11.84 -2.47 -3.62
CA ILE A 116 -12.60 -2.29 -2.39
C ILE A 116 -13.02 -3.66 -1.81
N GLY A 117 -13.41 -4.62 -2.65
CA GLY A 117 -13.87 -5.94 -2.21
C GLY A 117 -12.79 -7.03 -2.18
N LEU A 118 -11.87 -7.03 -3.15
CA LEU A 118 -10.92 -8.12 -3.36
C LEU A 118 -10.00 -8.39 -2.15
N PRO A 119 -9.41 -7.39 -1.48
CA PRO A 119 -8.61 -7.61 -0.28
C PRO A 119 -9.38 -8.30 0.85
N ALA A 120 -10.68 -8.01 1.01
CA ALA A 120 -11.49 -8.61 2.06
C ALA A 120 -11.79 -10.10 1.79
N VAL A 121 -12.03 -10.45 0.52
CA VAL A 121 -12.20 -11.85 0.11
C VAL A 121 -10.88 -12.62 0.28
N LEU A 122 -9.77 -12.04 -0.18
CA LEU A 122 -8.45 -12.65 -0.07
C LEU A 122 -7.99 -12.78 1.37
N SER A 123 -8.26 -11.81 2.24
CA SER A 123 -7.92 -11.92 3.66
C SER A 123 -8.71 -13.04 4.35
N GLY A 124 -9.96 -13.26 3.95
CA GLY A 124 -10.77 -14.39 4.43
C GLY A 124 -10.16 -15.73 4.05
N ALA A 125 -9.66 -15.85 2.81
CA ALA A 125 -9.02 -17.06 2.32
C ALA A 125 -7.62 -17.30 2.90
N LEU A 126 -6.81 -16.25 3.07
CA LEU A 126 -5.42 -16.34 3.49
C LEU A 126 -5.23 -16.35 5.02
N PHE A 127 -6.06 -15.58 5.73
CA PHE A 127 -5.87 -15.30 7.15
C PHE A 127 -7.06 -15.70 8.01
N LEU A 128 -8.11 -16.29 7.42
CA LEU A 128 -9.38 -16.58 8.11
C LEU A 128 -9.96 -15.34 8.81
N SER A 129 -9.72 -14.16 8.23
CA SER A 129 -10.08 -12.85 8.77
C SER A 129 -10.89 -12.03 7.75
N SER A 130 -11.99 -11.41 8.20
CA SER A 130 -12.90 -10.63 7.35
C SER A 130 -12.39 -9.19 7.17
N GLY A 131 -11.51 -8.97 6.20
CA GLY A 131 -11.07 -7.63 5.80
C GLY A 131 -9.84 -7.07 6.52
N SER A 132 -9.17 -7.84 7.38
CA SER A 132 -7.93 -7.39 8.02
C SER A 132 -6.78 -8.37 7.82
N THR A 133 -5.60 -7.83 7.58
CA THR A 133 -4.36 -8.60 7.64
C THR A 133 -3.90 -8.72 9.09
N PRO A 134 -3.27 -9.85 9.49
CA PRO A 134 -2.70 -9.99 10.83
C PRO A 134 -1.67 -8.90 11.12
N GLN A 135 -1.55 -8.52 12.39
CA GLN A 135 -0.53 -7.55 12.80
C GLN A 135 0.87 -8.12 12.61
N ILE A 136 1.70 -7.39 11.87
CA ILE A 136 3.10 -7.73 11.63
C ILE A 136 3.92 -7.35 12.88
N PRO A 137 4.74 -8.26 13.44
CA PRO A 137 5.64 -7.96 14.56
C PRO A 137 6.55 -6.76 14.27
N ARG A 138 6.87 -5.96 15.30
CA ARG A 138 7.64 -4.71 15.15
C ARG A 138 9.02 -4.90 14.49
N GLU A 139 9.62 -6.07 14.67
CA GLU A 139 10.88 -6.49 14.04
C GLU A 139 10.82 -6.62 12.52
N ASN A 140 9.62 -6.84 11.96
CA ASN A 140 9.37 -7.01 10.53
C ASN A 140 8.79 -5.74 9.86
N LEU A 141 8.74 -4.62 10.59
CA LEU A 141 8.34 -3.33 10.03
C LEU A 141 9.53 -2.64 9.35
N LEU A 142 9.24 -1.76 8.39
CA LEU A 142 10.26 -0.92 7.78
C LEU A 142 11.01 -0.12 8.86
N PRO A 143 12.34 0.01 8.77
CA PRO A 143 13.12 0.78 9.71
C PRO A 143 12.62 2.23 9.74
N ALA A 144 12.38 2.74 10.95
CA ALA A 144 11.86 4.07 11.13
C ALA A 144 12.81 5.15 10.59
N LEU A 145 12.25 6.24 10.07
CA LEU A 145 12.99 7.31 9.39
C LEU A 145 14.09 7.95 10.25
N TYR A 146 13.92 8.00 11.57
CA TYR A 146 14.94 8.52 12.51
C TYR A 146 16.25 7.71 12.48
N ARG A 147 16.21 6.45 12.03
CA ARG A 147 17.41 5.64 11.84
C ARG A 147 18.26 6.13 10.66
N PHE A 148 17.67 6.85 9.71
CA PHE A 148 18.35 7.43 8.55
C PHE A 148 18.64 8.93 8.73
N LEU A 149 17.85 9.64 9.52
CA LEU A 149 18.02 11.06 9.82
C LEU A 149 18.42 11.25 11.30
N PRO A 150 19.72 11.29 11.64
CA PRO A 150 20.21 11.26 13.01
C PRO A 150 19.82 12.49 13.86
N PHE A 151 19.34 13.56 13.22
CA PHE A 151 18.84 14.77 13.88
C PHE A 151 17.35 14.69 14.25
N MET A 152 16.61 13.67 13.82
CA MET A 152 15.21 13.50 14.18
C MET A 152 15.11 12.71 15.48
N PRO A 153 14.52 13.26 16.56
CA PRO A 153 14.29 12.50 17.79
C PRO A 153 13.35 11.30 17.51
N PRO A 154 13.47 10.20 18.26
CA PRO A 154 12.51 9.10 18.17
C PRO A 154 11.15 9.61 18.66
N TRP A 155 10.29 10.00 17.72
CA TRP A 155 8.97 10.53 18.00
C TRP A 155 8.12 9.45 18.70
N ARG A 156 8.00 9.55 20.04
CA ARG A 156 7.24 8.64 20.92
C ARG A 156 5.73 8.59 20.66
N ILE A 157 5.22 9.36 19.70
CA ILE A 157 3.79 9.42 19.37
C ILE A 157 3.34 8.16 18.60
N PHE A 158 4.28 7.38 18.07
CA PHE A 158 4.01 6.18 17.26
C PHE A 158 4.32 4.86 17.97
N THR A 159 4.66 4.89 19.28
CA THR A 159 5.21 3.72 20.00
C THR A 159 4.24 3.00 20.95
N ASP A 160 3.04 3.55 21.14
CA ASP A 160 1.98 2.96 21.96
C ASP A 160 0.81 2.49 21.08
#